data_AF-A0AAU8SXJ7-F1
#
_entry.id   AF-A0AAU8SXJ7-F1
#
_cell.length_a   1.000
_cell.length_b   1.000
_cell.length_c   1.000
_cell.angle_alpha   90.00
_cell.angle_beta   90.00
_cell.angle_gamma   90.00
#
_symmetry.space_group_name_H-M   'P 1'
#
loop_
_entity.id
_entity.type
_entity.pdbx_description
1 polymer ?
#
loop_
_entity_poly.entity_id
_entity_poly.type
_entity_poly.pdbx_seq_one_letter_code
_entity_poly.pdbx_strand_id
1 'polypeptide(L)'
;MVDLRKLSEWSEGQVWCSPERHGTLTVVFKNQIDWLPQESGVVRPTHGRTLAVMQVCGGSQSFNAVYALCLLGRWMWMVTIPNQSSVTEAW
;
A
#
# COMPACT_ATOMS: atom_id res chain seq x y z
N MET A 1 13.10 8.36 7.46
CA MET A 1 11.70 8.34 7.96
C MET A 1 10.98 9.66 7.73
N VAL A 2 11.60 10.81 8.02
CA VAL A 2 11.04 12.13 7.68
C VAL A 2 10.72 12.25 6.19
N ASP A 3 11.56 11.66 5.33
CA ASP A 3 11.38 11.76 3.88
C ASP A 3 10.14 10.99 3.37
N LEU A 4 9.79 9.85 3.97
CA LEU A 4 8.58 9.12 3.60
C LEU A 4 7.32 9.92 3.91
N ARG A 5 7.28 10.60 5.06
CA ARG A 5 6.13 11.45 5.43
C ARG A 5 5.99 12.63 4.48
N LYS A 6 7.09 13.30 4.14
CA LYS A 6 7.10 14.39 3.15
C LYS A 6 6.65 13.93 1.78
N LEU A 7 7.12 12.76 1.32
CA LEU A 7 6.71 12.15 0.06
C LEU A 7 5.23 11.77 0.08
N SER A 8 4.75 11.23 1.20
CA SER A 8 3.34 10.99 1.41
C SER A 8 2.64 12.33 1.27
N GLU A 9 2.85 13.32 2.14
CA GLU A 9 2.23 14.66 2.10
C GLU A 9 2.23 15.31 0.71
N TRP A 10 3.30 15.19 -0.07
CA TRP A 10 3.40 15.72 -1.42
C TRP A 10 2.54 14.97 -2.46
N SER A 11 2.35 13.67 -2.29
CA SER A 11 1.60 12.83 -3.24
C SER A 11 0.10 13.17 -3.32
N GLU A 12 -0.46 13.18 -4.53
CA GLU A 12 -1.92 13.22 -4.75
C GLU A 12 -2.53 11.81 -4.87
N GLY A 13 -1.68 10.83 -5.19
CA GLY A 13 -2.02 9.41 -5.22
C GLY A 13 -0.77 8.55 -5.05
N GLN A 14 -0.98 7.30 -4.67
CA GLN A 14 0.09 6.36 -4.37
C GLN A 14 -0.13 5.03 -5.08
N VAL A 15 0.99 4.35 -5.37
CA VAL A 15 0.98 2.97 -5.85
C VAL A 15 1.69 2.13 -4.80
N TRP A 16 0.96 1.16 -4.25
CA TRP A 16 1.46 0.26 -3.24
C TRP A 16 1.75 -1.10 -3.87
N CYS A 17 3.01 -1.53 -3.79
CA CYS A 17 3.43 -2.83 -4.30
C CYS A 17 4.13 -3.62 -3.20
N SER A 18 3.62 -4.82 -2.90
CA SER A 18 4.28 -5.76 -2.00
C SER A 18 4.37 -7.14 -2.65
N PRO A 19 5.54 -7.80 -2.59
CA PRO A 19 5.57 -9.23 -2.86
C PRO A 19 4.75 -9.98 -1.81
N GLU A 20 4.29 -11.17 -2.17
CA GLU A 20 3.66 -12.09 -1.23
C GLU A 20 4.73 -12.92 -0.51
N ARG A 21 4.76 -12.82 0.83
CA ARG A 21 5.65 -13.59 1.69
C ARG A 21 4.84 -14.30 2.75
N HIS A 22 4.98 -15.62 2.84
CA HIS A 22 4.20 -16.47 3.76
C HIS A 22 2.68 -16.22 3.66
N GLY A 23 2.16 -16.03 2.44
CA GLY A 23 0.72 -15.87 2.21
C GLY A 23 0.17 -14.48 2.52
N THR A 24 1.02 -13.46 2.72
CA THR A 24 0.57 -12.09 3.01
C THR A 24 1.59 -11.04 2.53
N LEU A 25 1.26 -9.77 2.71
CA LEU A 25 2.14 -8.64 2.41
C LEU A 25 3.41 -8.66 3.29
N THR A 26 4.49 -8.05 2.83
CA THR A 26 5.77 -8.08 3.56
C THR A 26 5.78 -7.16 4.78
N VAL A 27 6.50 -7.57 5.83
CA VAL A 27 6.77 -6.73 7.00
C VAL A 27 7.46 -5.42 6.60
N VAL A 28 8.33 -5.44 5.59
CA VAL A 28 8.98 -4.24 5.05
C VAL A 28 7.95 -3.23 4.56
N PHE A 29 6.96 -3.68 3.79
CA PHE A 29 5.89 -2.82 3.29
C PHE A 29 4.99 -2.33 4.44
N LYS A 30 4.56 -3.24 5.33
CA LYS A 30 3.73 -2.90 6.49
C LYS A 30 4.39 -1.81 7.36
N ASN A 31 5.68 -1.94 7.61
CA ASN A 31 6.44 -0.96 8.38
C ASN A 31 6.38 0.43 7.75
N GLN A 32 6.44 0.56 6.42
CA GLN A 32 6.32 1.88 5.77
C GLN A 32 4.98 2.55 6.07
N ILE A 33 3.89 1.78 5.99
CA ILE A 33 2.53 2.28 6.29
C ILE A 33 2.39 2.64 7.78
N ASP A 34 2.96 1.84 8.68
CA ASP A 34 2.92 2.10 10.13
C ASP A 34 3.62 3.41 10.54
N TRP A 35 4.55 3.90 9.72
CA TRP A 35 5.19 5.19 9.95
C TRP A 35 4.37 6.39 9.46
N LEU A 36 3.31 6.16 8.68
CA LEU A 36 2.39 7.20 8.22
C LEU A 36 1.30 7.42 9.26
N PRO A 37 1.26 8.60 9.90
CA PRO A 37 0.19 8.90 10.84
C PRO A 37 -1.11 9.18 10.09
N GLN A 38 -2.25 8.84 10.69
CA GLN A 38 -3.57 9.24 10.15
C GLN A 38 -3.72 10.77 10.12
N GLU A 39 -3.15 11.45 11.13
CA GLU A 39 -3.14 12.90 11.27
C GLU A 39 -1.79 13.40 11.80
N SER A 40 -1.25 14.48 11.23
CA SER A 40 -0.08 15.19 11.72
C SER A 40 -0.43 16.68 11.88
N GLY A 41 -0.96 17.04 13.05
CA GLY A 41 -1.54 18.35 13.28
C GLY A 41 -2.80 18.55 12.41
N VAL A 42 -2.77 19.56 11.53
CA VAL A 42 -3.89 19.84 10.59
C VAL A 42 -3.75 19.02 9.30
N VAL A 43 -2.58 18.44 9.04
CA VAL A 43 -2.29 17.72 7.79
C VAL A 43 -2.72 16.26 7.90
N ARG A 44 -3.47 15.79 6.90
CA ARG A 44 -3.85 14.37 6.74
C ARG A 44 -3.11 13.79 5.53
N PRO A 45 -2.00 13.08 5.72
CA PRO A 45 -1.05 12.75 4.63
C PRO A 45 -1.52 11.66 3.67
N THR A 46 -2.63 10.98 3.95
CA THR A 46 -3.19 9.92 3.08
C THR A 46 -4.67 10.11 2.76
N HIS A 47 -5.39 10.87 3.58
CA HIS A 47 -6.84 10.99 3.48
C HIS A 47 -7.26 11.59 2.13
N GLY A 48 -8.19 10.90 1.45
CA GLY A 48 -8.80 11.35 0.21
C GLY A 48 -7.92 11.14 -1.03
N ARG A 49 -6.73 10.56 -0.87
CA ARG A 49 -5.78 10.34 -1.95
C ARG A 49 -6.06 9.05 -2.67
N THR A 50 -5.78 9.02 -3.96
CA THR A 50 -5.98 7.83 -4.78
C THR A 50 -4.95 6.75 -4.46
N LEU A 51 -5.36 5.50 -4.39
CA LEU A 51 -4.47 4.36 -4.16
C LEU A 51 -4.64 3.31 -5.25
N ALA A 52 -3.54 2.91 -5.89
CA ALA A 52 -3.46 1.70 -6.69
C ALA A 52 -2.67 0.63 -5.94
N VAL A 53 -3.11 -0.62 -6.03
CA VAL A 53 -2.48 -1.74 -5.32
C VAL A 53 -1.97 -2.80 -6.31
N MET A 54 -0.80 -3.34 -6.00
CA MET A 54 -0.10 -4.32 -6.81
C MET A 54 0.57 -5.36 -5.91
N GLN A 55 0.70 -6.59 -6.41
CA GLN A 55 1.57 -7.60 -5.82
C GLN A 55 2.37 -8.36 -6.88
N VAL A 56 3.45 -8.99 -6.40
CA VAL A 56 4.20 -9.99 -7.15
C VAL A 56 4.28 -11.30 -6.37
N CYS A 57 4.17 -12.42 -7.06
CA CYS A 57 4.23 -13.76 -6.50
C CYS A 57 5.26 -14.60 -7.25
N GLY A 58 6.08 -15.36 -6.52
CA GLY A 58 7.05 -16.29 -7.13
C GLY A 58 6.44 -17.62 -7.60
N GLY A 59 5.14 -17.85 -7.38
CA GLY A 59 4.44 -19.07 -7.78
C GLY A 59 3.15 -18.76 -8.55
N SER A 60 2.17 -19.66 -8.44
CA SER A 60 0.84 -19.50 -9.04
C SER A 60 0.15 -18.21 -8.60
N GLN A 61 -0.89 -17.83 -9.35
CA GLN A 61 -1.66 -16.63 -9.04
C GLN A 61 -2.20 -16.61 -7.62
N SER A 62 -2.00 -15.47 -6.97
CA SER A 62 -2.55 -15.15 -5.65
C SER A 62 -3.03 -13.71 -5.64
N PHE A 63 -3.80 -13.34 -4.61
CA PHE A 63 -4.29 -11.99 -4.37
C PHE A 63 -4.18 -11.59 -2.89
N ASN A 64 -3.49 -12.39 -2.06
CA ASN A 64 -3.49 -12.20 -0.60
C ASN A 64 -2.88 -10.86 -0.18
N ALA A 65 -1.74 -10.48 -0.77
CA ALA A 65 -1.09 -9.22 -0.45
C ALA A 65 -1.92 -8.03 -0.93
N VAL A 66 -2.49 -8.07 -2.14
CA VAL A 66 -3.38 -7.04 -2.70
C VAL A 66 -4.62 -6.84 -1.83
N TYR A 67 -5.27 -7.91 -1.36
CA TYR A 67 -6.42 -7.79 -0.47
C TYR A 67 -6.06 -7.13 0.86
N ALA A 68 -4.91 -7.49 1.43
CA ALA A 68 -4.44 -6.86 2.64
C ALA A 68 -4.07 -5.37 2.42
N LEU A 69 -3.51 -5.02 1.25
CA LEU A 69 -3.24 -3.63 0.86
C LEU A 69 -4.53 -2.81 0.67
N CYS A 70 -5.57 -3.37 0.05
CA CYS A 70 -6.88 -2.72 -0.06
C CYS A 70 -7.48 -2.41 1.32
N LEU A 71 -7.39 -3.37 2.25
CA LEU A 71 -7.82 -3.16 3.63
C LEU A 71 -7.01 -2.03 4.26
N LEU A 72 -5.68 -2.07 4.19
CA LEU A 72 -4.82 -0.99 4.72
C LEU A 72 -5.15 0.37 4.11
N GLY A 73 -5.39 0.45 2.79
CA GLY A 73 -5.79 1.68 2.11
C GLY A 73 -7.09 2.27 2.68
N ARG A 74 -8.07 1.41 2.96
CA ARG A 74 -9.31 1.80 3.64
C ARG A 74 -9.06 2.32 5.07
N TRP A 75 -8.18 1.67 5.83
CA TRP A 75 -7.77 2.15 7.16
C TRP A 75 -7.09 3.52 7.09
N MET A 76 -6.30 3.77 6.05
CA MET A 76 -5.62 5.06 5.80
C MET A 76 -6.52 6.14 5.14
N TRP A 77 -7.83 5.85 5.01
CA TRP A 77 -8.83 6.71 4.34
C TRP A 77 -8.45 7.12 2.91
N MET A 78 -7.82 6.19 2.18
CA MET A 78 -7.48 6.38 0.76
C MET A 78 -8.59 5.86 -0.15
N VAL A 79 -8.73 6.47 -1.32
CA VAL A 79 -9.64 6.03 -2.37
C VAL A 79 -8.91 4.98 -3.21
N THR A 80 -9.11 3.71 -2.87
CA THR A 80 -8.48 2.60 -3.62
C THR A 80 -9.23 2.37 -4.93
N ILE A 81 -8.52 2.44 -6.05
CA ILE A 81 -9.12 2.20 -7.38
C ILE A 81 -9.52 0.73 -7.52
N PRO A 82 -10.57 0.41 -8.31
CA PRO A 82 -11.04 -0.97 -8.44
C PRO A 82 -10.07 -1.88 -9.21
N ASN A 83 -9.20 -1.30 -10.05
CA ASN A 83 -8.24 -2.07 -10.82
C ASN A 83 -7.01 -2.41 -9.96
N GLN A 84 -6.64 -3.69 -9.92
CA GLN A 84 -5.54 -4.22 -9.11
C GLN A 84 -4.66 -5.15 -9.93
N SER A 85 -3.36 -5.17 -9.64
CA SER A 85 -2.40 -6.00 -10.38
C SER A 85 -1.84 -7.11 -9.49
N SER A 86 -1.80 -8.34 -10.01
CA SER A 86 -1.09 -9.46 -9.39
C SER A 86 -0.28 -10.18 -10.47
N VAL A 87 1.05 -10.07 -10.38
CA VAL A 87 1.98 -10.70 -11.33
C VAL A 87 2.46 -12.01 -10.74
N THR A 88 2.24 -13.09 -11.49
CA THR A 88 2.59 -14.47 -11.12
C THR A 88 3.92 -14.84 -11.73
N GLU A 89 4.55 -15.90 -11.20
CA GLU A 89 5.81 -16.42 -11.75
C GLU A 89 6.89 -15.34 -11.89
N ALA A 90 6.95 -14.40 -10.92
CA ALA A 90 7.89 -13.29 -10.89
C ALA A 90 9.22 -13.72 -10.23
N TRP A 91 9.89 -14.71 -10.83
CA TRP A 91 11.19 -15.24 -10.40
C TRP A 91 12.29 -14.97 -11.42
#